data_AF-A0A814R1S6-F1
#
_entry.id   AF-A0A814R1S6-F1
#
_cell.length_a   1.000
_cell.length_b   1.000
_cell.length_c   1.000
_cell.angle_alpha   90.00
_cell.angle_beta   90.00
_cell.angle_gamma   90.00
#
_symmetry.space_group_name_H-M   'P 1'
#
loop_
_entity.id
_entity.type
_entity.pdbx_description
1 polymer ?
#
loop_
_entity_poly.entity_id
_entity_poly.type
_entity_poly.pdbx_seq_one_letter_code
_entity_poly.pdbx_strand_id
1 'polypeptide(L)'
;MPNKPKTALSRVKEYGKDFVEKNNEHFCAICSIKINFSRKSSIEQHLKTAIHKKNSEKIKNKNSLNQSLINLDAEQVKEAFARDLLEAFTSAKIPLNKLENESVKNLFKNT
;
A
#
# COMPACT_ATOMS: atom_id res chain seq x y z
N MET A 1 -10.32 -43.77 1.07
CA MET A 1 -10.74 -42.56 0.32
C MET A 1 -9.49 -41.85 -0.19
N PRO A 2 -9.26 -41.70 -1.51
CA PRO A 2 -8.07 -41.01 -1.98
C PRO A 2 -8.23 -39.51 -1.74
N ASN A 3 -7.28 -38.91 -1.01
CA ASN A 3 -7.24 -37.48 -0.73
C ASN A 3 -7.14 -36.72 -2.06
N LYS A 4 -8.18 -35.95 -2.41
CA LYS A 4 -8.19 -35.05 -3.58
C LYS A 4 -6.96 -34.14 -3.50
N PRO A 5 -6.16 -33.99 -4.56
CA PRO A 5 -4.99 -33.12 -4.52
C PRO A 5 -5.46 -31.68 -4.27
N LYS A 6 -5.11 -31.12 -3.12
CA LYS A 6 -5.41 -29.73 -2.77
C LYS A 6 -4.75 -28.82 -3.82
N THR A 7 -5.58 -28.08 -4.55
CA THR A 7 -5.13 -27.16 -5.59
C THR A 7 -4.37 -25.98 -4.99
N ALA A 8 -3.50 -25.38 -5.80
CA ALA A 8 -2.78 -24.14 -5.49
C ALA A 8 -3.63 -23.08 -4.81
N LEU A 9 -4.79 -22.80 -5.40
CA LEU A 9 -5.75 -21.81 -4.95
C LEU A 9 -6.29 -22.11 -3.54
N SER A 10 -6.45 -23.39 -3.18
CA SER A 10 -6.88 -23.76 -1.83
C SER A 10 -5.80 -23.46 -0.78
N ARG A 11 -4.52 -23.51 -1.16
CA ARG A 11 -3.40 -23.19 -0.27
C ARG A 11 -3.14 -21.70 -0.16
N VAL A 12 -3.32 -20.93 -1.22
CA VAL A 12 -3.30 -19.45 -1.13
C VAL A 12 -4.38 -18.97 -0.15
N LYS A 13 -5.56 -19.60 -0.13
CA LYS A 13 -6.59 -19.33 0.89
C LYS A 13 -6.19 -19.77 2.31
N GLU A 14 -5.48 -20.88 2.46
CA GLU A 14 -5.04 -21.42 3.78
C GLU A 14 -3.87 -20.62 4.39
N TYR A 15 -2.93 -20.12 3.57
CA TYR A 15 -1.71 -19.45 4.02
C TYR A 15 -1.69 -17.93 3.79
N GLY A 16 -2.70 -17.37 3.13
CA GLY A 16 -2.92 -15.93 3.05
C GLY A 16 -1.90 -15.16 2.19
N LYS A 17 -1.72 -13.87 2.53
CA LYS A 17 -1.07 -12.80 1.73
C LYS A 17 0.41 -13.02 1.39
N ASP A 18 1.05 -14.04 1.94
CA ASP A 18 2.48 -14.30 1.73
C ASP A 18 2.78 -15.02 0.41
N PHE A 19 1.74 -15.51 -0.28
CA PHE A 19 1.86 -16.36 -1.46
C PHE A 19 1.02 -15.87 -2.63
N VAL A 20 1.61 -15.90 -3.82
CA VAL A 20 1.00 -15.44 -5.07
C VAL A 20 1.13 -16.54 -6.12
N GLU A 21 0.07 -16.72 -6.91
CA GLU A 21 0.07 -17.56 -8.09
C GLU A 21 0.32 -16.70 -9.33
N LYS A 22 1.29 -17.10 -10.17
CA LYS A 22 1.57 -16.48 -11.46
C LYS A 22 1.85 -17.59 -12.47
N ASN A 23 1.09 -17.67 -13.57
CA ASN A 23 1.26 -18.65 -14.64
C ASN A 23 1.31 -20.12 -14.16
N ASN A 24 0.39 -20.54 -13.28
CA ASN A 24 0.38 -21.87 -12.64
C ASN A 24 1.63 -22.21 -11.81
N GLU A 25 2.50 -21.24 -11.55
CA GLU A 25 3.63 -21.34 -10.64
C GLU A 25 3.37 -20.51 -9.40
N HIS A 26 3.97 -20.91 -8.28
CA HIS A 26 3.69 -20.30 -6.99
C HIS A 26 4.93 -19.68 -6.39
N PHE A 27 4.75 -18.46 -5.90
CA PHE A 27 5.83 -17.64 -5.39
C PHE A 27 5.50 -17.15 -3.99
N CYS A 28 6.50 -17.05 -3.13
CA CYS A 28 6.39 -16.24 -1.93
C CYS A 28 6.56 -14.78 -2.30
N ALA A 29 5.60 -13.92 -1.98
CA ALA A 29 5.68 -12.49 -2.23
C ALA A 29 6.84 -11.83 -1.46
N ILE A 30 7.16 -12.35 -0.28
CA ILE A 30 8.20 -11.81 0.61
C ILE A 30 9.60 -12.22 0.16
N CYS A 31 9.76 -13.43 -0.36
CA CYS A 31 11.06 -13.97 -0.78
C CYS A 31 11.28 -13.88 -2.30
N SER A 32 10.23 -13.61 -3.09
CA SER A 32 10.26 -13.61 -4.56
C SER A 32 10.83 -14.90 -5.17
N ILE A 33 10.69 -16.04 -4.48
CA ILE A 33 11.16 -17.35 -4.93
C ILE A 33 10.00 -18.28 -5.22
N LYS A 34 10.20 -19.18 -6.18
CA LYS A 34 9.29 -20.28 -6.49
C LYS A 34 9.30 -21.29 -5.34
N ILE A 35 8.12 -21.69 -4.88
CA ILE A 35 7.96 -22.70 -3.82
C ILE A 35 7.10 -23.84 -4.34
N ASN A 36 7.34 -25.05 -3.85
CA ASN A 36 6.53 -26.22 -4.17
C ASN A 36 5.31 -26.31 -3.24
N PHE A 37 4.15 -25.91 -3.75
CA PHE A 37 2.87 -25.97 -3.01
C PHE A 37 2.17 -27.31 -3.17
N SER A 38 2.85 -28.37 -3.63
CA SER A 38 2.30 -29.73 -3.62
C SER A 38 2.34 -30.36 -2.22
N ARG A 39 3.27 -29.95 -1.36
CA ARG A 39 3.41 -30.48 0.02
C ARG A 39 3.30 -29.41 1.10
N LYS A 40 2.43 -29.62 2.09
CA LYS A 40 2.20 -28.67 3.18
C LYS A 40 3.49 -28.42 3.98
N SER A 41 4.27 -29.47 4.20
CA SER A 41 5.58 -29.41 4.84
C SER A 41 6.58 -28.47 4.14
N SER A 42 6.53 -28.37 2.80
CA SER A 42 7.41 -27.47 2.05
C SER A 42 7.10 -26.00 2.31
N ILE A 43 5.82 -25.67 2.53
CA ILE A 43 5.37 -24.32 2.86
C ILE A 43 5.76 -23.98 4.30
N GLU A 44 5.48 -24.88 5.23
CA GLU A 44 5.83 -24.70 6.65
C GLU A 44 7.35 -24.58 6.85
N GLN A 45 8.14 -25.39 6.14
CA GLN A 45 9.60 -25.29 6.17
C GLN A 45 10.07 -23.94 5.63
N HIS A 46 9.51 -23.49 4.50
CA HIS A 46 9.82 -22.18 3.94
C HIS A 46 9.55 -21.04 4.94
N LEU A 47 8.38 -21.01 5.58
CA LEU A 47 8.01 -20.00 6.57
C LEU A 47 8.94 -20.00 7.80
N LYS A 48 9.50 -21.16 8.15
CA LYS A 48 10.46 -21.31 9.25
C LYS A 48 11.88 -20.87 8.88
N THR A 49 12.21 -20.69 7.61
CA THR A 49 13.56 -20.29 7.19
C THR A 49 13.94 -18.91 7.74
N ALA A 50 15.21 -18.76 8.11
CA ALA A 50 15.75 -17.50 8.60
C ALA A 50 15.62 -16.36 7.56
N ILE A 51 15.71 -16.70 6.27
CA ILE A 51 15.54 -15.75 5.16
C ILE A 51 14.13 -15.18 5.16
N HIS A 52 13.10 -16.05 5.24
CA HIS A 52 11.72 -15.61 5.27
C HIS A 52 11.46 -14.70 6.48
N LYS A 53 11.85 -15.13 7.69
CA LYS A 53 11.67 -14.32 8.92
C LYS A 53 12.32 -12.94 8.81
N LYS A 54 13.59 -12.89 8.37
CA LYS A 54 14.34 -11.64 8.19
C LYS A 54 13.67 -10.71 7.17
N ASN A 55 13.17 -11.25 6.06
CA ASN A 55 12.49 -10.45 5.04
C ASN A 55 11.11 -9.97 5.52
N SER A 56 10.36 -10.80 6.24
CA SER A 56 9.08 -10.44 6.83
C SER A 56 9.24 -9.32 7.86
N GLU A 57 10.28 -9.36 8.70
CA GLU A 57 10.61 -8.28 9.65
C GLU A 57 10.98 -6.98 8.92
N LYS A 58 11.80 -7.06 7.86
CA LYS A 58 12.14 -5.89 7.03
C LYS A 58 10.91 -5.23 6.41
N ILE A 59 9.95 -6.01 5.91
CA ILE A 59 8.73 -5.46 5.31
C ILE A 59 7.84 -4.81 6.37
N LYS A 60 7.71 -5.44 7.55
CA LYS A 60 6.99 -4.83 8.69
C LYS A 60 7.61 -3.49 9.10
N ASN A 61 8.93 -3.43 9.21
CA ASN A 61 9.65 -2.20 9.58
C ASN A 61 9.58 -1.14 8.47
N LYS A 62 9.68 -1.54 7.19
CA LYS A 62 9.49 -0.63 6.06
C LYS A 62 8.07 -0.05 6.03
N ASN A 63 7.03 -0.84 6.26
CA ASN A 63 5.66 -0.33 6.27
C ASN A 63 5.45 0.68 7.42
N SER A 64 6.08 0.45 8.57
CA SER A 64 6.08 1.42 9.68
C SER A 64 6.80 2.73 9.32
N LEU A 65 7.96 2.67 8.65
CA LEU A 65 8.73 3.85 8.27
C LEU A 65 8.14 4.63 7.09
N ASN A 66 7.57 3.94 6.10
CA ASN A 66 6.90 4.59 4.96
C ASN A 66 5.62 5.31 5.38
N GLN A 67 4.94 4.83 6.43
CA GLN A 67 3.77 5.51 6.98
C GLN A 67 4.16 6.81 7.70
N SER A 68 5.38 6.90 8.26
CA SER A 68 5.89 8.12 8.90
C SER A 68 6.24 9.23 7.91
N LEU A 69 6.68 8.90 6.69
CA LEU A 69 7.03 9.89 5.65
C LEU A 69 5.80 10.52 4.97
N ILE A 70 4.62 9.91 5.10
CA ILE A 70 3.34 10.39 4.55
C ILE A 70 2.45 10.94 5.67
N ASN A 71 3.00 11.26 6.84
CA ASN A 71 2.31 12.08 7.83
C ASN A 71 2.52 13.57 7.50
N LEU A 72 2.16 13.97 6.28
CA LEU A 72 1.86 15.37 6.07
C LEU A 72 0.55 15.62 6.81
N ASP A 73 0.59 16.49 7.81
CA ASP A 73 -0.62 16.94 8.49
C ASP A 73 -1.57 17.48 7.42
N ALA A 74 -2.79 16.95 7.36
CA ALA A 74 -3.76 17.31 6.35
C ALA A 74 -4.02 18.83 6.34
N GLU A 75 -3.93 19.47 7.51
CA GLU A 75 -4.03 20.93 7.63
C GLU A 75 -2.83 21.65 7.02
N GLN A 76 -1.60 21.15 7.18
CA GLN A 76 -0.41 21.75 6.56
C GLN A 76 -0.45 21.65 5.03
N VAL A 77 -0.92 20.52 4.49
CA VAL A 77 -1.08 20.35 3.03
C VAL A 77 -2.14 21.30 2.49
N LYS A 78 -3.25 21.45 3.21
CA LYS A 78 -4.35 22.35 2.83
C LYS A 78 -3.90 23.81 2.89
N GLU A 79 -3.12 24.20 3.90
CA GLU A 79 -2.58 25.55 4.02
C GLU A 79 -1.60 25.86 2.88
N ALA A 80 -0.66 24.95 2.59
CA ALA A 80 0.28 25.09 1.47
C ALA A 80 -0.46 25.24 0.14
N PHE A 81 -1.43 24.37 -0.13
CA PHE A 81 -2.28 24.45 -1.32
C PHE A 81 -3.04 25.79 -1.42
N ALA A 82 -3.63 26.26 -0.32
CA ALA A 82 -4.36 27.53 -0.30
C ALA A 82 -3.44 28.72 -0.59
N ARG A 83 -2.20 28.70 -0.09
CA ARG A 83 -1.18 29.73 -0.36
C ARG A 83 -0.77 29.75 -1.83
N ASP A 84 -0.47 28.59 -2.41
CA ASP A 84 -0.10 28.47 -3.83
C ASP A 84 -1.22 28.99 -4.74
N LEU A 85 -2.48 28.66 -4.40
CA LEU A 85 -3.64 29.11 -5.16
C LEU A 85 -3.82 30.63 -5.07
N LEU A 86 -3.60 31.23 -3.90
CA LEU A 86 -3.67 32.67 -3.70
C LEU A 86 -2.59 33.41 -4.49
N GLU A 87 -1.38 32.88 -4.54
CA GLU A 87 -0.27 33.44 -5.32
C GLU A 87 -0.59 33.41 -6.83
N ALA A 88 -1.14 32.29 -7.32
CA ALA A 88 -1.55 32.16 -8.71
C ALA A 88 -2.63 33.17 -9.09
N PHE A 89 -3.66 33.35 -8.24
CA PHE A 89 -4.73 34.32 -8.48
C PHE A 89 -4.22 35.76 -8.45
N THR A 90 -3.33 36.07 -7.50
CA THR A 90 -2.71 37.40 -7.40
C THR A 90 -1.86 37.71 -8.64
N SER A 91 -1.04 36.74 -9.07
CA SER A 91 -0.22 36.84 -10.28
C SER A 91 -1.06 37.02 -11.55
N ALA A 92 -2.20 36.33 -11.62
CA ALA A 92 -3.15 36.44 -12.73
C ALA A 92 -4.08 37.67 -12.62
N LYS A 93 -3.96 38.49 -11.57
CA LYS A 93 -4.86 39.62 -11.26
C LYS A 93 -6.34 39.20 -11.22
N ILE A 94 -6.61 37.99 -10.72
CA ILE A 94 -7.97 37.46 -10.54
C ILE A 94 -8.43 37.80 -9.13
N PRO A 95 -9.36 38.75 -8.96
CA PRO A 95 -9.85 39.10 -7.64
C PRO A 95 -10.81 38.01 -7.13
N LEU A 96 -10.75 37.72 -5.83
CA LEU A 96 -11.51 36.62 -5.19
C LEU A 96 -13.03 36.78 -5.33
N ASN A 97 -13.53 38.02 -5.48
CA ASN A 97 -14.94 38.32 -5.69
C ASN A 97 -15.49 37.85 -7.05
N LYS A 98 -14.62 37.46 -7.99
CA LYS A 98 -14.99 36.90 -9.30
C LYS A 98 -15.04 35.38 -9.31
N LEU A 99 -14.67 34.73 -8.20
CA LEU A 99 -14.78 33.28 -8.07
C LEU A 99 -16.26 32.94 -7.84
N GLU A 100 -16.91 32.30 -8.80
CA GLU A 100 -18.31 31.86 -8.67
C GLU A 100 -18.43 30.49 -8.00
N ASN A 101 -17.33 29.72 -8.00
CA ASN A 101 -17.31 28.36 -7.47
C ASN A 101 -17.32 28.37 -5.93
N GLU A 102 -18.41 27.84 -5.34
CA GLU A 102 -18.56 27.78 -3.87
C GLU A 102 -17.51 26.93 -3.18
N SER A 103 -17.00 25.86 -3.80
CA SER A 103 -15.94 25.03 -3.22
C SER A 103 -14.65 25.84 -3.05
N VAL A 104 -14.31 26.68 -4.03
CA VAL A 104 -13.14 27.56 -3.96
C VAL A 104 -13.36 28.65 -2.92
N LYS A 105 -14.55 29.26 -2.85
CA LYS A 105 -14.85 30.24 -1.79
C LYS A 105 -14.74 29.64 -0.40
N ASN A 106 -15.22 28.42 -0.20
CA ASN A 106 -15.22 27.75 1.10
C ASN A 106 -13.80 27.43 1.61
N LEU A 107 -12.79 27.35 0.73
CA LEU A 107 -11.39 27.23 1.14
C LEU A 107 -10.89 28.47 1.90
N PHE A 108 -11.47 29.65 1.64
CA PHE A 108 -11.06 30.92 2.24
C PHE A 108 -12.00 31.42 3.36
N LYS A 109 -13.07 30.67 3.70
CA LYS A 109 -14.09 31.11 4.67
C LYS A 109 -13.77 30.78 6.14
N ASN A 110 -12.65 30.13 6.46
CA ASN A 110 -12.28 29.71 7.82
C ASN A 110 -10.91 30.27 8.28
N THR A 111 -10.82 31.59 8.45
CA THR A 111 -9.84 32.23 9.35
C THR A 111 -10.58 33.03 10.40
#